data_AF-A0A7C4RCG1-F1
#
_entry.id   AF-A0A7C4RCG1-F1
#
_cell.length_a   1.000
_cell.length_b   1.000
_cell.length_c   1.000
_cell.angle_alpha   90.00
_cell.angle_beta   90.00
_cell.angle_gamma   90.00
#
_symmetry.space_group_name_H-M   'P 1'
#
loop_
_entity.id
_entity.type
_entity.pdbx_description
1 polymer ?
#
loop_
_entity_poly.entity_id
_entity_poly.type
_entity_poly.pdbx_seq_one_letter_code
_entity_poly.pdbx_strand_id
1 'polypeptide(L)' 'MWLLRGAIKNREVAKRILERMGDKLTEEQKNYLLETIRMGDEAERYIKEVEKNKPGKRRN' A
#
# COMPACT_ATOMS: atom_id res chain seq x y z
N MET A 1 0.53 -12.10 6.92
CA MET A 1 1.52 -11.06 6.50
C MET A 1 1.78 -11.00 4.99
N TRP A 2 1.70 -12.13 4.27
CA TRP A 2 1.86 -12.15 2.80
C TRP A 2 0.87 -11.23 2.06
N LEU A 3 -0.42 -11.25 2.45
CA LEU A 3 -1.46 -10.38 1.88
C LEU A 3 -1.15 -8.87 2.03
N LEU A 4 -0.61 -8.45 3.18
CA LEU A 4 -0.25 -7.06 3.45
C LEU A 4 0.94 -6.61 2.59
N ARG A 5 1.94 -7.48 2.41
CA ARG A 5 3.04 -7.21 1.48
C ARG A 5 2.57 -7.16 0.03
N GLY A 6 1.58 -7.97 -0.33
CA GLY A 6 0.88 -7.90 -1.61
C GLY A 6 0.21 -6.53 -1.83
N ALA A 7 -0.52 -6.03 -0.84
CA ALA A 7 -1.15 -4.71 -0.91
C ALA A 7 -0.14 -3.57 -1.10
N ILE A 8 1.02 -3.63 -0.43
CA ILE A 8 2.11 -2.65 -0.60
C ILE A 8 2.65 -2.68 -2.03
N LYS A 9 2.87 -3.87 -2.59
CA LYS A 9 3.32 -4.01 -3.99
C LYS A 9 2.27 -3.51 -4.98
N ASN A 10 0.99 -3.79 -4.73
CA ASN A 10 -0.11 -3.32 -5.57
C ASN A 10 -0.21 -1.79 -5.56
N ARG A 11 0.03 -1.13 -4.41
CA ARG A 11 0.15 0.32 -4.34
C ARG A 11 1.25 0.86 -5.25
N GLU A 12 2.43 0.25 -5.26
CA GLU A 12 3.54 0.71 -6.12
C GLU A 12 3.19 0.57 -7.61
N VAL A 13 2.56 -0.52 -7.99
CA VAL A 13 2.07 -0.73 -9.35
C VAL A 13 1.00 0.31 -9.70
N ALA A 14 0.04 0.56 -8.80
CA ALA A 14 -1.02 1.54 -9.01
C ALA A 14 -0.48 2.97 -9.17
N LYS A 15 0.50 3.38 -8.36
CA LYS A 15 1.19 4.67 -8.51
C LYS A 15 1.84 4.80 -9.89
N ARG A 16 2.57 3.78 -10.33
CA ARG A 16 3.21 3.78 -11.67
C ARG A 16 2.20 3.85 -12.81
N ILE A 17 1.05 3.20 -12.67
CA ILE A 17 -0.01 3.25 -13.69
C ILE A 17 -0.62 4.66 -13.74
N LEU A 18 -0.95 5.26 -12.59
CA LEU A 18 -1.46 6.64 -12.53
C LEU A 18 -0.46 7.65 -13.10
N GLU A 19 0.83 7.53 -12.79
CA GLU A 19 1.88 8.42 -13.30
C GLU A 19 2.05 8.33 -14.83
N ARG A 20 1.96 7.11 -15.40
CA ARG A 20 2.23 6.89 -16.83
C ARG A 20 1.01 7.04 -17.72
N MET A 21 -0.17 6.77 -17.18
CA MET A 21 -1.40 6.63 -17.96
C MET A 21 -2.57 7.43 -17.39
N GLY A 22 -2.37 8.25 -16.36
CA GLY A 22 -3.42 9.00 -15.67
C GLY A 22 -4.38 9.72 -16.60
N ASP A 23 -3.90 10.31 -17.69
CA ASP A 23 -4.75 11.06 -18.62
C ASP A 23 -5.61 10.17 -19.54
N LYS A 24 -5.26 8.88 -19.66
CA LYS A 24 -5.92 7.89 -20.51
C LYS A 24 -6.91 7.00 -19.75
N LEU A 25 -6.95 7.13 -18.43
CA LEU A 25 -7.83 6.34 -17.57
C LEU A 25 -9.19 7.01 -17.40
N THR A 26 -10.25 6.19 -17.32
CA THR A 26 -11.56 6.66 -16.88
C THR A 26 -11.53 7.05 -15.40
N GLU A 27 -12.50 7.85 -14.94
CA GLU A 27 -12.60 8.19 -13.52
C GLU A 27 -12.73 6.95 -12.63
N GLU A 28 -13.49 5.94 -13.05
CA GLU A 28 -13.62 4.67 -12.34
C GLU A 28 -12.28 3.95 -12.17
N GLN A 29 -11.47 3.88 -13.25
CA GLN A 29 -10.14 3.30 -13.19
C GLN A 29 -9.21 4.10 -12.28
N LYS A 30 -9.28 5.43 -12.30
CA LYS A 30 -8.52 6.29 -11.37
C LYS A 30 -8.93 6.01 -9.93
N ASN A 31 -10.22 5.95 -9.65
CA ASN A 31 -10.76 5.68 -8.31
C ASN A 31 -10.29 4.33 -7.79
N TYR A 32 -10.32 3.29 -8.63
CA TYR A 32 -9.81 1.96 -8.28
C TYR A 32 -8.31 1.99 -7.93
N LEU A 33 -7.50 2.68 -8.71
CA LEU A 33 -6.06 2.80 -8.45
C LEU A 33 -5.78 3.60 -7.18
N LEU A 34 -6.54 4.67 -6.93
CA LEU A 34 -6.44 5.47 -5.70
C LEU A 34 -6.82 4.65 -4.46
N GLU A 35 -7.88 3.83 -4.54
CA GLU A 35 -8.25 2.94 -3.46
C GLU A 35 -7.17 1.87 -3.22
N THR A 36 -6.62 1.29 -4.28
CA THR A 36 -5.50 0.34 -4.20
C THR A 36 -4.28 0.97 -3.50
N ILE A 37 -4.01 2.25 -3.76
CA ILE A 37 -2.94 2.99 -3.09
C ILE A 37 -3.21 3.14 -1.60
N ARG A 38 -4.43 3.56 -1.23
CA ARG A 38 -4.86 3.71 0.16
C ARG A 38 -4.71 2.40 0.94
N MET A 39 -5.16 1.29 0.36
CA MET A 39 -5.03 -0.04 0.99
C MET A 39 -3.57 -0.43 1.23
N GLY A 40 -2.67 -0.11 0.29
CA GLY A 40 -1.24 -0.36 0.48
C GLY A 40 -0.61 0.52 1.56
N ASP A 41 -1.03 1.78 1.67
CA ASP A 41 -0.57 2.69 2.73
C ASP A 41 -1.02 2.21 4.12
N GLU A 42 -2.27 1.75 4.25
CA GLU A 42 -2.80 1.15 5.47
C GLU A 42 -2.07 -0.15 5.83
N ALA A 43 -1.79 -1.01 4.85
CA ALA A 43 -1.03 -2.23 5.06
C ALA A 43 0.41 -1.95 5.55
N GLU A 44 1.09 -0.93 4.99
CA GLU A 44 2.41 -0.52 5.45
C GLU A 44 2.38 0.00 6.89
N ARG A 45 1.38 0.83 7.23
CA ARG A 45 1.19 1.34 8.60
C ARG A 45 1.01 0.19 9.59
N TYR A 46 0.12 -0.75 9.28
CA TYR A 46 -0.14 -1.90 10.14
C TYR A 46 1.11 -2.76 10.36
N ILE A 47 1.90 -3.04 9.31
CA ILE A 47 3.16 -3.79 9.46
C ILE A 47 4.10 -3.05 10.42
N LYS A 48 4.26 -1.73 10.27
CA LYS A 48 5.13 -0.92 11.14
C LYS A 48 4.65 -0.94 12.60
N GLU A 49 3.35 -0.83 12.83
CA GLU A 49 2.76 -0.89 14.17
C GLU A 49 2.97 -2.26 14.83
N VAL A 50 2.74 -3.35 14.09
CA VAL A 50 2.98 -4.72 14.58
C VAL A 50 4.47 -4.93 14.87
N GLU A 51 5.37 -4.47 14.00
CA GLU A 51 6.81 -4.57 14.22
C GLU A 51 7.29 -3.75 15.41
N LYS A 52 6.69 -2.58 15.66
CA LYS A 52 6.96 -1.74 16.83
C LYS A 52 6.50 -2.40 18.14
N ASN A 53 5.39 -3.14 18.09
CA ASN A 53 4.78 -3.78 19.25
C ASN A 53 5.26 -5.22 19.50
N LYS A 54 6.21 -5.75 18.71
CA LYS A 54 6.79 -7.08 18.98
C LYS A 54 7.50 -7.11 20.34
N PRO A 55 7.08 -7.97 21.30
CA PRO A 55 7.77 -8.14 22.57
C PRO A 55 9.13 -8.79 22.28
N GLY A 56 10.21 -8.03 22.45
CA GLY A 56 11.57 -8.45 22.13
C GLY A 56 12.50 -7.30 21.71
N LYS A 57 11.96 -6.10 21.45
CA LYS A 57 12.74 -4.88 21.22
C LYS A 57 12.81 -3.95 22.44
N ARG A 58 12.53 -4.43 23.65
CA ARG A 58 13.02 -3.82 24.89
C ARG A 58 14.46 -4.30 25.06
N ARG A 59 15.39 -3.52 24.50
CA ARG A 59 16.83 -3.72 24.69
C ARG A 59 17.14 -3.71 26.19
N ASN A 60 17.93 -4.69 26.64
CA ASN A 60 18.76 -4.58 27.84
C ASN A 60 19.56 -3.28 27.82
#